data_AF-A0A9E6AD08-F1
#
_entry.id   AF-A0A9E6AD08-F1
#
_cell.length_a   1.000
_cell.length_b   1.000
_cell.length_c   1.000
_cell.angle_alpha   90.00
_cell.angle_beta   90.00
_cell.angle_gamma   90.00
#
_symmetry.space_group_name_H-M   'P 1'
#
loop_
_entity.id
_entity.type
_entity.pdbx_description
1 polymer ?
#
loop_
_entity_poly.entity_id
_entity_poly.type
_entity_poly.pdbx_seq_one_letter_code
_entity_poly.pdbx_strand_id
1 'polypeptide(L)'
;MALKINQLDAQSVTGILDGAYTFHVTASEDSITAHISNWTCTLAGRVACNVGAMRSSAYEALARFREEQKQSLNNQELSVA
;
A
#
# COMPACT_ATOMS: atom_id res chain seq x y z
N MET A 1 9.60 2.76 -8.66
CA MET A 1 8.57 2.03 -7.89
C MET A 1 7.80 1.07 -8.76
N ALA A 2 8.25 -0.18 -8.81
CA ALA A 2 7.49 -1.30 -9.38
C ALA A 2 6.94 -2.17 -8.25
N LEU A 3 5.62 -2.37 -8.18
CA LEU A 3 5.03 -3.33 -7.24
C LEU A 3 4.97 -4.69 -7.91
N LYS A 4 5.66 -5.67 -7.32
CA LYS A 4 5.56 -7.08 -7.71
C LYS A 4 4.66 -7.78 -6.70
N ILE A 5 3.46 -8.16 -7.14
CA ILE A 5 2.54 -8.94 -6.32
C ILE A 5 3.01 -10.40 -6.37
N ASN A 6 3.27 -10.98 -5.20
CA ASN A 6 3.67 -12.38 -5.05
C ASN A 6 2.46 -13.27 -4.79
N GLN A 7 1.53 -12.80 -3.94
CA GLN A 7 0.30 -13.50 -3.61
C GLN A 7 -0.86 -12.52 -3.61
N LEU A 8 -1.99 -12.95 -4.16
CA LEU A 8 -3.21 -12.16 -4.25
C LEU A 8 -4.40 -13.07 -4.03
N ASP A 9 -5.05 -12.87 -2.89
CA ASP A 9 -6.23 -13.57 -2.44
C ASP A 9 -7.39 -12.58 -2.26
N ALA A 10 -8.58 -13.11 -1.99
CA ALA A 10 -9.76 -12.29 -1.75
C ALA A 10 -9.68 -11.47 -0.45
N GLN A 11 -8.77 -11.82 0.46
CA GLN A 11 -8.64 -11.23 1.80
C GLN A 11 -7.21 -10.74 2.12
N SER A 12 -6.23 -11.03 1.27
CA SER A 12 -4.86 -10.59 1.48
C SER A 12 -4.12 -10.41 0.16
N VAL A 13 -3.17 -9.48 0.15
CA VAL A 13 -2.26 -9.24 -0.97
C VAL A 13 -0.86 -9.12 -0.39
N THR A 14 0.08 -9.93 -0.87
CA THR A 14 1.49 -9.76 -0.52
C THR A 14 2.33 -9.53 -1.76
N GLY A 15 3.37 -8.75 -1.61
CA GLY A 15 4.26 -8.39 -2.69
C GLY A 15 5.55 -7.75 -2.21
N ILE A 16 6.36 -7.36 -3.18
CA ILE A 16 7.59 -6.61 -2.95
C ILE A 16 7.53 -5.36 -3.82
N LEU A 17 7.64 -4.22 -3.16
CA LEU A 17 7.77 -2.92 -3.80
C LEU A 17 9.25 -2.62 -4.05
N ASP A 18 9.56 -2.36 -5.32
CA ASP A 18 10.90 -2.00 -5.81
C ASP A 18 11.99 -3.05 -5.51
N GLY A 19 11.60 -4.29 -5.19
CA GLY A 19 12.52 -5.36 -4.82
C GLY A 19 13.11 -5.24 -3.41
N ALA A 20 12.78 -4.17 -2.66
CA ALA A 20 13.37 -3.88 -1.36
C ALA A 20 12.33 -3.85 -0.22
N TYR A 21 11.14 -3.32 -0.47
CA TYR A 21 10.13 -3.12 0.57
C TYR A 21 9.06 -4.21 0.51
N THR A 22 8.81 -4.90 1.62
CA THR A 22 7.69 -5.84 1.72
C THR A 22 6.38 -5.08 1.73
N PHE A 23 5.49 -5.46 0.82
CA PHE A 23 4.14 -4.93 0.68
C PHE A 23 3.14 -5.98 1.14
N HIS A 24 2.27 -5.64 2.09
CA HIS A 24 1.25 -6.53 2.59
C HIS A 24 -0.06 -5.75 2.80
N VAL A 25 -1.15 -6.22 2.22
CA VAL A 25 -2.48 -5.66 2.43
C VAL A 25 -3.36 -6.77 2.95
N THR A 26 -4.07 -6.52 4.05
CA THR A 26 -5.02 -7.45 4.65
C THR A 26 -6.38 -6.78 4.74
N ALA A 27 -7.41 -7.50 4.34
CA ALA A 27 -8.78 -7.09 4.55
C ALA A 27 -9.35 -7.79 5.78
N SER A 28 -9.92 -7.02 6.67
CA SER A 28 -10.76 -7.46 7.79
C SER A 28 -12.23 -7.28 7.41
N GLU A 29 -13.19 -7.72 8.22
CA GLU A 29 -14.62 -7.61 7.87
C GLU A 29 -15.09 -6.17 7.54
N ASP A 30 -14.47 -5.16 8.14
CA ASP A 30 -14.91 -3.75 8.03
C ASP A 30 -13.84 -2.78 7.47
N SER A 31 -12.59 -3.23 7.32
CA SER A 31 -11.49 -2.35 6.93
C SER A 31 -10.38 -3.06 6.17
N ILE A 32 -9.58 -2.30 5.42
CA ILE A 32 -8.43 -2.81 4.69
C ILE A 32 -7.18 -2.11 5.23
N THR A 33 -6.23 -2.89 5.72
CA THR A 33 -4.97 -2.38 6.26
C THR A 33 -3.85 -2.70 5.28
N ALA A 34 -3.15 -1.68 4.81
CA ALA A 34 -1.95 -1.79 3.99
C ALA A 34 -0.71 -1.50 4.84
N HIS A 35 0.30 -2.35 4.70
CA HIS A 35 1.58 -2.27 5.39
C HIS A 35 2.72 -2.34 4.37
N ILE A 36 3.59 -1.33 4.38
CA ILE A 36 4.72 -1.18 3.47
C ILE A 36 5.95 -0.81 4.29
N SER A 37 6.76 -1.81 4.65
CA SER A 37 7.96 -1.65 5.47
C SER A 37 7.71 -0.96 6.83
N ASN A 38 7.77 0.39 6.89
CA ASN A 38 7.51 1.21 8.08
C ASN A 38 6.24 2.07 7.95
N TRP A 39 5.54 1.99 6.81
CA TRP A 39 4.34 2.74 6.55
C TRP A 39 3.12 1.84 6.70
N THR A 40 2.12 2.32 7.42
CA THR A 40 0.84 1.62 7.61
C THR A 40 -0.29 2.57 7.25
N CYS A 41 -1.26 2.09 6.48
CA CYS A 41 -2.45 2.85 6.15
C CYS A 41 -3.68 1.99 6.28
N THR A 42 -4.67 2.48 7.01
CA THR A 42 -5.97 1.84 7.15
C THR A 42 -6.96 2.57 6.25
N LEU A 43 -7.49 1.84 5.27
CA LEU A 43 -8.55 2.30 4.40
C LEU A 43 -9.88 1.81 4.99
N ALA A 44 -10.71 2.75 5.41
CA ALA A 44 -12.09 2.47 5.77
C ALA A 44 -12.87 2.21 4.47
N GLY A 45 -13.33 0.98 4.29
CA GLY A 45 -13.97 0.56 3.05
C GLY A 45 -14.65 -0.78 3.24
N ARG A 46 -15.90 -0.88 2.75
CA ARG A 46 -16.66 -2.13 2.78
C ARG A 46 -15.85 -3.20 2.07
N VAL A 47 -15.45 -4.23 2.80
CA VAL A 47 -14.63 -5.31 2.26
C VAL A 47 -15.49 -6.11 1.30
N ALA A 48 -15.42 -5.75 0.03
CA ALA A 48 -15.83 -6.64 -1.03
C ALA A 48 -14.80 -7.76 -1.05
N CYS A 49 -15.16 -8.93 -0.52
CA CYS A 49 -14.36 -10.16 -0.51
C CYS A 49 -14.11 -10.65 -1.94
N ASN A 50 -13.34 -9.89 -2.72
CA ASN A 50 -13.06 -10.12 -4.11
C ASN A 50 -11.63 -9.65 -4.39
N VAL A 51 -10.88 -10.51 -5.07
CA VAL A 51 -9.53 -10.28 -5.56
C VAL A 51 -9.42 -8.95 -6.33
N GLY A 52 -10.43 -8.58 -7.11
CA GLY A 52 -10.46 -7.31 -7.84
C GLY A 52 -10.43 -6.08 -6.93
N ALA A 53 -11.24 -6.09 -5.85
CA ALA A 53 -11.28 -5.00 -4.89
C ALA A 53 -9.96 -4.89 -4.12
N MET A 54 -9.42 -6.03 -3.67
CA MET A 54 -8.13 -6.06 -2.99
C MET A 54 -6.97 -5.55 -3.84
N ARG A 55 -6.97 -5.89 -5.13
CA ARG A 55 -6.00 -5.36 -6.07
C ARG A 55 -6.12 -3.84 -6.23
N SER A 56 -7.34 -3.31 -6.34
CA SER A 56 -7.57 -1.86 -6.42
C SER A 56 -7.11 -1.15 -5.15
N SER A 57 -7.48 -1.66 -3.97
CA SER A 57 -7.03 -1.12 -2.68
C SER A 57 -5.51 -1.17 -2.51
N ALA A 58 -4.88 -2.24 -3.01
CA ALA A 58 -3.42 -2.35 -3.00
C ALA A 58 -2.75 -1.27 -3.85
N TYR A 59 -3.28 -0.98 -5.05
CA TYR A 59 -2.77 0.11 -5.88
C TYR A 59 -3.04 1.49 -5.29
N GLU A 60 -4.19 1.69 -4.65
CA GLU A 60 -4.54 2.94 -3.97
C GLU A 60 -3.60 3.21 -2.79
N ALA A 61 -3.39 2.21 -1.92
CA ALA A 61 -2.43 2.32 -0.82
C ALA A 61 -1.01 2.60 -1.33
N LEU A 62 -0.61 1.95 -2.43
CA LEU A 62 0.68 2.21 -3.06
C LEU A 62 0.79 3.63 -3.62
N ALA A 63 -0.28 4.19 -4.19
CA ALA A 63 -0.31 5.56 -4.67
C ALA A 63 -0.11 6.54 -3.50
N ARG A 64 -0.83 6.35 -2.39
CA ARG A 64 -0.65 7.18 -1.18
C ARG A 64 0.75 7.09 -0.61
N PHE A 65 1.31 5.88 -0.52
CA PHE A 65 2.69 5.70 -0.08
C PHE A 65 3.68 6.44 -0.98
N ARG A 66 3.49 6.40 -2.30
CA ARG A 66 4.32 7.16 -3.26
C ARG A 66 4.21 8.67 -3.04
N GLU A 67 3.01 9.17 -2.84
CA GLU A 67 2.77 10.59 -2.59
C GLU A 67 3.42 11.04 -1.29
N GLU A 68 3.28 10.27 -0.21
CA GLU A 68 3.93 10.54 1.07
C GLU A 68 5.47 10.48 0.97
N GLN A 69 6.02 9.46 0.32
CA GLN A 69 7.46 9.36 0.09
C GLN A 69 7.98 10.55 -0.73
N LYS A 70 7.23 10.96 -1.76
CA LYS A 70 7.55 12.12 -2.58
C LYS A 70 7.46 13.42 -1.78
N GLN A 71 6.46 13.58 -0.92
CA GLN A 71 6.34 14.74 -0.03
C GLN A 71 7.43 14.78 1.03
N SER A 72 7.78 13.65 1.65
CA SER A 72 8.89 13.57 2.60
C SER A 72 10.22 13.94 1.95
N LEU A 73 10.52 13.42 0.74
CA LEU A 73 11.70 13.84 0.00
C LEU A 73 11.67 15.34 -0.32
N ASN A 74 10.56 15.85 -0.86
CA ASN A 74 10.43 17.24 -1.27
C ASN A 74 10.54 18.22 -0.08
N ASN A 75 9.96 17.88 1.07
CA ASN A 75 10.08 18.68 2.28
C ASN A 75 11.51 18.66 2.87
N GLN A 76 12.25 17.57 2.64
CA GLN A 76 13.64 17.47 3.03
C GLN A 76 14.54 18.35 2.15
N GLU A 77 14.25 18.47 0.85
CA GLU A 77 14.97 19.38 -0.06
C GLU A 77 14.68 20.87 0.21
N LEU A 78 13.46 21.22 0.64
CA LEU A 78 13.09 22.60 1.01
C LEU A 78 13.64 23.04 2.37
N SER A 79 14.01 22.11 3.25
CA SER A 79 14.57 22.43 4.57
C SER A 79 16.09 22.66 4.55
N VAL A 80 16.74 22.50 3.39
CA VAL A 80 18.18 22.74 3.18
C VAL A 80 18.47 23.95 2.29
N ALA A 81 17.44 24.75 1.96
CA ALA A 81 17.55 25.96 1.14
C ALA A 81 17.55 27.24 1.98
#